data_AF-E1ZN18-F1
#
_entry.id   AF-E1ZN18-F1
#
_cell.length_a   1.000
_cell.length_b   1.000
_cell.length_c   1.000
_cell.angle_alpha   90.00
_cell.angle_beta   90.00
_cell.angle_gamma   90.00
#
_symmetry.space_group_name_H-M   'P 1'
#
loop_
_entity.id
_entity.type
_entity.pdbx_description
1 polymer ?
#
loop_
_entity_poly.entity_id
_entity_poly.type
_entity_poly.pdbx_seq_one_letter_code
_entity_poly.pdbx_strand_id
1 'polypeptide(L)'
;MQVATDRGFDISVNLHVDDATKGGLGGWRNTLNFNPVEPYSGVSNVYIGVGLNNAKLCGCILVPIIDQREYLAKFPAAFEEFDLPAIQALFNSAVDYIGLSAYIPQASVRFEACALEGLMTRLDQEFQYYGKEVHWIEFGVGGGSSPTGDKKATTAEEAAYTPFFGMSGPYTRAKDPFVLYDLSRPSPYLAQGGCDYTVAHVYIWNLESWDVQALYPLSTTSEGSYRDPVITDLIDSHNGLQ
;
A
#
# COMPACT_ATOMS: atom_id res chain seq x y z
N MET A 1 7.81 -15.37 6.42
CA MET A 1 6.70 -16.34 6.52
C MET A 1 6.74 -17.06 7.86
N GLN A 2 7.73 -17.92 8.15
CA GLN A 2 7.79 -18.65 9.44
C GLN A 2 7.67 -17.75 10.69
N VAL A 3 8.42 -16.65 10.77
CA VAL A 3 8.33 -15.72 11.92
C VAL A 3 6.93 -15.08 12.06
N ALA A 4 6.24 -14.85 10.94
CA ALA A 4 4.89 -14.27 10.96
C ALA A 4 3.86 -15.31 11.40
N THR A 5 3.93 -16.53 10.86
CA THR A 5 3.06 -17.64 11.27
C THR A 5 3.29 -18.04 12.73
N ASP A 6 4.54 -18.07 13.19
CA ASP A 6 4.88 -18.40 14.58
C ASP A 6 4.33 -17.36 15.57
N ARG A 7 4.01 -16.16 15.09
CA ARG A 7 3.36 -15.08 15.86
C ARG A 7 1.84 -15.03 15.69
N GLY A 8 1.26 -15.96 14.94
CA GLY A 8 -0.18 -16.03 14.70
C GLY A 8 -0.70 -15.04 13.67
N PHE A 9 0.17 -14.45 12.84
CA PHE A 9 -0.26 -13.57 11.75
C PHE A 9 -0.64 -14.38 10.50
N ASP A 10 -1.72 -13.97 9.83
CA ASP A 10 -2.03 -14.42 8.48
C ASP A 10 -0.98 -13.92 7.47
N ILE A 11 -0.79 -14.68 6.39
CA ILE A 11 0.12 -14.30 5.30
C ILE A 11 -0.72 -13.87 4.10
N SER A 12 -0.66 -12.58 3.82
CA SER A 12 -1.09 -11.99 2.56
C SER A 12 0.10 -11.96 1.60
N VAL A 13 0.00 -12.64 0.46
CA VAL A 13 1.00 -12.53 -0.61
C VAL A 13 0.44 -11.63 -1.70
N ASN A 14 1.17 -10.57 -1.99
CA ASN A 14 0.79 -9.64 -3.03
C ASN A 14 1.67 -9.79 -4.28
N LEU A 15 1.04 -10.13 -5.39
CA LEU A 15 1.71 -10.20 -6.69
C LEU A 15 1.70 -8.83 -7.36
N HIS A 16 2.88 -8.24 -7.56
CA HIS A 16 3.05 -7.10 -8.44
C HIS A 16 3.31 -7.60 -9.87
N VAL A 17 2.41 -7.28 -10.79
CA VAL A 17 2.65 -7.49 -12.22
C VAL A 17 3.64 -6.43 -12.68
N ASP A 18 4.90 -6.83 -12.90
CA ASP A 18 5.97 -5.95 -13.38
C ASP A 18 6.52 -6.48 -14.71
N ASP A 19 6.71 -5.58 -15.67
CA ASP A 19 7.45 -5.89 -16.90
C ASP A 19 8.94 -5.83 -16.58
N ALA A 20 9.44 -6.89 -15.93
CA ALA A 20 10.83 -7.07 -15.54
C ALA A 20 11.84 -6.94 -16.70
N THR A 21 11.38 -6.75 -17.94
CA THR A 21 12.21 -6.68 -19.14
C THR A 21 12.61 -5.25 -19.54
N LYS A 22 11.94 -4.20 -19.05
CA LYS A 22 12.22 -2.81 -19.45
C LYS A 22 13.04 -2.03 -18.42
N GLY A 23 14.34 -2.29 -18.40
CA GLY A 23 15.36 -1.26 -18.13
C GLY A 23 15.45 -0.69 -16.71
N GLY A 24 16.00 -1.46 -15.77
CA GLY A 24 16.95 -0.94 -14.79
C GLY A 24 16.43 -0.22 -13.54
N LEU A 25 15.14 0.11 -13.44
CA LEU A 25 14.54 0.48 -12.15
C LEU A 25 14.17 -0.81 -11.42
N GLY A 26 15.16 -1.34 -10.69
CA GLY A 26 15.17 -2.65 -10.03
C GLY A 26 13.79 -3.15 -9.62
N GLY A 27 13.42 -4.30 -10.18
CA GLY A 27 12.27 -5.08 -9.75
C GLY A 27 12.20 -5.11 -8.23
N TRP A 28 11.01 -4.76 -7.72
CA TRP A 28 10.72 -4.70 -6.30
C TRP A 28 11.20 -5.98 -5.60
N ARG A 29 11.96 -5.80 -4.52
CA ARG A 29 12.82 -6.83 -3.91
C ARG A 29 12.11 -7.86 -3.03
N ASN A 30 10.84 -8.15 -3.31
CA ASN A 30 10.06 -9.15 -2.58
C ASN A 30 9.53 -10.21 -3.55
N THR A 31 10.41 -10.78 -4.39
CA THR A 31 10.05 -11.92 -5.24
C THR A 31 10.00 -13.17 -4.36
N LEU A 32 8.79 -13.51 -3.90
CA LEU A 32 8.53 -14.82 -3.33
C LEU A 32 8.31 -15.77 -4.50
N ASN A 33 9.27 -16.67 -4.77
CA ASN A 33 9.02 -17.76 -5.70
C ASN A 33 8.08 -18.75 -5.02
N PHE A 34 6.80 -18.68 -5.36
CA PHE A 34 5.82 -19.65 -4.93
C PHE A 34 4.95 -20.08 -6.09
N ASN A 35 4.56 -21.35 -6.10
CA ASN A 35 3.53 -21.84 -6.99
C ASN A 35 2.17 -21.65 -6.29
N PRO A 36 1.30 -20.74 -6.77
CA PRO A 36 0.02 -20.45 -6.13
C PRO A 36 -0.96 -21.63 -6.17
N VAL A 37 -0.69 -22.67 -6.98
CA VAL A 37 -1.51 -23.88 -7.05
C VAL A 37 -0.95 -25.04 -6.22
N GLU A 38 0.22 -24.89 -5.61
CA GLU A 38 0.77 -25.91 -4.70
C GLU A 38 0.37 -25.61 -3.25
N PRO A 39 -0.28 -26.56 -2.55
CA PRO A 39 -0.62 -26.38 -1.14
C PRO A 39 0.66 -26.30 -0.29
N TYR A 40 0.82 -25.20 0.44
CA TYR A 40 1.92 -25.02 1.40
C TYR A 40 1.63 -25.83 2.66
N SER A 41 2.40 -26.91 2.87
CA SER A 41 2.23 -27.78 4.03
C SER A 41 2.41 -27.01 5.34
N GLY A 42 1.36 -26.93 6.15
CA GLY A 42 1.41 -26.36 7.50
C GLY A 42 0.72 -24.99 7.67
N VAL A 43 0.16 -24.40 6.61
CA VAL A 43 -0.61 -23.15 6.70
C VAL A 43 -2.01 -23.43 6.13
N SER A 44 -3.03 -23.47 6.97
CA SER A 44 -4.40 -23.76 6.54
C SER A 44 -5.11 -22.55 5.92
N ASN A 45 -4.59 -21.34 6.13
CA ASN A 45 -5.23 -20.09 5.72
C ASN A 45 -4.21 -19.20 4.99
N VAL A 46 -3.93 -19.50 3.72
CA VAL A 46 -3.17 -18.59 2.85
C VAL A 46 -4.15 -17.94 1.90
N TYR A 47 -4.27 -16.61 1.99
CA TYR A 47 -5.04 -15.82 1.05
C TYR A 47 -4.09 -15.22 0.01
N ILE A 48 -4.43 -15.39 -1.26
CA ILE A 48 -3.65 -14.87 -2.39
C ILE A 48 -4.39 -13.67 -2.95
N GLY A 49 -3.72 -12.51 -2.96
CA GLY A 49 -4.27 -11.31 -3.58
C GLY A 49 -3.40 -10.81 -4.72
N VAL A 50 -4.03 -10.12 -5.67
CA VAL A 50 -3.33 -9.31 -6.65
C VAL A 50 -3.32 -7.86 -6.18
N GLY A 51 -2.14 -7.24 -6.14
CA GLY A 51 -2.02 -5.84 -5.80
C GLY A 51 -2.08 -4.95 -7.01
N LEU A 52 -2.97 -3.98 -6.92
CA LEU A 52 -3.09 -2.92 -7.87
C LEU A 52 -2.28 -1.74 -7.37
N ASN A 53 -1.17 -1.47 -8.03
CA ASN A 53 -0.39 -0.28 -7.75
C ASN A 53 -1.14 0.94 -8.30
N ASN A 54 -1.71 1.70 -7.39
CA ASN A 54 -2.56 2.85 -7.69
C ASN A 54 -1.79 3.97 -8.41
N ALA A 55 -0.49 4.11 -8.15
CA ALA A 55 0.38 5.03 -8.88
C ALA A 55 0.42 4.74 -10.38
N LYS A 56 0.39 3.45 -10.72
CA LYS A 56 0.40 2.95 -12.10
C LYS A 56 -1.01 2.95 -12.70
N LEU A 57 -2.05 2.76 -11.90
CA LEU A 57 -3.44 2.81 -12.36
C LEU A 57 -3.96 4.22 -12.57
N CYS A 58 -3.67 5.21 -11.73
CA CYS A 58 -4.15 6.58 -11.96
C CYS A 58 -3.13 7.46 -12.71
N GLY A 59 -1.91 6.94 -12.92
CA GLY A 59 -0.80 7.68 -13.53
C GLY A 59 -0.31 8.87 -12.70
N CYS A 60 -0.68 8.96 -11.42
CA CYS A 60 -0.55 10.18 -10.62
C CYS A 60 0.83 10.38 -9.95
N ILE A 61 1.72 9.38 -9.98
CA ILE A 61 3.04 9.54 -9.37
C ILE A 61 4.03 9.98 -10.43
N LEU A 62 4.63 11.16 -10.20
CA LEU A 62 5.66 11.79 -11.04
C LEU A 62 5.22 12.23 -12.44
N VAL A 63 3.92 12.11 -12.75
CA VAL A 63 3.34 12.75 -13.94
C VAL A 63 2.36 13.82 -13.45
N PRO A 64 2.50 15.09 -13.88
CA PRO A 64 1.54 16.14 -13.56
C PRO A 64 0.27 15.90 -14.38
N ILE A 65 -0.46 14.83 -14.07
CA ILE A 65 -1.77 14.58 -14.66
C ILE A 65 -2.78 15.37 -13.85
N ILE A 66 -3.06 16.57 -14.34
CA ILE A 66 -4.03 17.49 -13.75
C ILE A 66 -5.44 17.19 -14.27
N ASP A 67 -5.55 16.39 -15.36
CA ASP A 67 -6.79 16.12 -16.08
C ASP A 67 -6.91 14.64 -16.51
N GLN A 68 -8.06 14.03 -16.21
CA GLN A 68 -8.44 12.67 -16.61
C GLN A 68 -8.32 12.43 -18.13
N ARG A 69 -8.52 13.46 -18.95
CA ARG A 69 -8.38 13.36 -20.42
C ARG A 69 -6.94 13.16 -20.85
N GLU A 70 -5.98 13.80 -20.19
CA GLU A 70 -4.56 13.64 -20.48
C GLU A 70 -4.08 12.22 -20.11
N TYR A 71 -4.59 11.70 -19.00
CA TYR A 71 -4.38 10.31 -18.60
C TYR A 71 -4.91 9.33 -19.66
N LEU A 72 -6.19 9.43 -20.03
CA LEU A 72 -6.81 8.52 -21.00
C LEU A 72 -6.18 8.62 -22.40
N ALA A 73 -5.58 9.76 -22.77
CA ALA A 73 -4.86 9.90 -24.03
C ALA A 73 -3.51 9.18 -24.03
N LYS A 74 -2.83 9.07 -22.87
CA LYS A 74 -1.53 8.39 -22.73
C LYS A 74 -1.67 6.92 -22.37
N PHE A 75 -2.78 6.53 -21.75
CA PHE A 75 -3.04 5.17 -21.29
C PHE A 75 -2.90 4.10 -22.41
N PRO A 76 -3.45 4.28 -23.63
CA PRO A 76 -3.32 3.29 -24.70
C PRO A 76 -1.87 3.08 -25.19
N ALA A 77 -1.01 4.09 -25.09
CA ALA A 77 0.39 4.00 -25.55
C ALA A 77 1.30 3.24 -24.56
N ALA A 78 0.87 3.06 -23.31
CA ALA A 78 1.62 2.32 -22.29
C ALA A 78 1.27 0.83 -22.26
N PHE A 79 0.17 0.42 -22.89
CA PHE A 79 -0.40 -0.92 -22.80
C PHE A 79 -0.77 -1.43 -24.19
N GLU A 80 0.19 -2.06 -24.89
CA GLU A 80 0.01 -2.43 -26.30
C GLU A 80 -0.89 -3.65 -26.51
N GLU A 81 -1.10 -4.54 -25.53
CA GLU A 81 -2.10 -5.60 -25.57
C GLU A 81 -2.23 -6.26 -24.18
N PHE A 82 -3.46 -6.36 -23.64
CA PHE A 82 -3.74 -7.15 -22.44
C PHE A 82 -4.33 -8.51 -22.85
N ASP A 83 -3.82 -9.60 -22.27
CA ASP A 83 -4.50 -10.89 -22.30
C ASP A 83 -5.71 -10.84 -21.35
N LEU A 84 -6.80 -10.27 -21.84
CA LEU A 84 -8.05 -10.11 -21.07
C LEU A 84 -8.57 -11.45 -20.55
N PRO A 85 -8.57 -12.57 -21.31
CA PRO A 85 -8.89 -13.88 -20.76
C PRO A 85 -8.02 -14.29 -19.56
N ALA A 86 -6.71 -14.10 -19.62
CA ALA A 86 -5.82 -14.43 -18.50
C ALA A 86 -6.06 -13.53 -17.27
N ILE A 87 -6.31 -12.24 -17.48
CA ILE A 87 -6.66 -11.30 -16.40
C ILE A 87 -7.99 -11.69 -15.76
N GLN A 88 -9.01 -12.02 -16.56
CA GLN A 88 -10.28 -12.52 -16.06
C GLN A 88 -10.11 -13.83 -15.30
N ALA A 89 -9.29 -14.76 -15.80
CA ALA A 89 -8.99 -16.01 -15.10
C ALA A 89 -8.29 -15.77 -13.76
N LEU A 90 -7.34 -14.83 -13.70
CA LEU A 90 -6.68 -14.41 -12.48
C LEU A 90 -7.70 -13.90 -11.45
N PHE A 91 -8.48 -12.88 -11.81
CA PHE A 91 -9.46 -12.28 -10.91
C PHE A 91 -10.58 -13.23 -10.53
N ASN A 92 -11.06 -14.09 -11.42
CA ASN A 92 -12.20 -14.95 -11.11
C ASN A 92 -11.80 -16.21 -10.33
N SER A 93 -10.60 -16.77 -10.58
CA SER A 93 -10.27 -18.14 -10.16
C SER A 93 -8.97 -18.29 -9.37
N ALA A 94 -8.05 -17.32 -9.40
CA ALA A 94 -6.72 -17.49 -8.83
C ALA A 94 -6.42 -16.58 -7.63
N VAL A 95 -7.25 -15.56 -7.38
CA VAL A 95 -7.10 -14.67 -6.23
C VAL A 95 -8.35 -14.64 -5.38
N ASP A 96 -8.14 -14.50 -4.07
CA ASP A 96 -9.17 -14.43 -3.05
C ASP A 96 -9.69 -13.00 -2.88
N TYR A 97 -8.79 -12.02 -2.99
CA TYR A 97 -9.08 -10.60 -2.82
C TYR A 97 -8.28 -9.72 -3.79
N ILE A 98 -8.72 -8.47 -3.92
CA ILE A 98 -8.01 -7.41 -4.65
C ILE A 98 -7.32 -6.51 -3.62
N GLY A 99 -6.01 -6.40 -3.71
CA GLY A 99 -5.24 -5.48 -2.89
C GLY A 99 -5.11 -4.12 -3.55
N LEU A 100 -5.40 -3.05 -2.81
CA LEU A 100 -5.12 -1.68 -3.20
C LEU A 100 -3.89 -1.15 -2.49
N SER A 101 -2.94 -0.66 -3.28
CA SER A 101 -1.84 0.14 -2.77
C SER A 101 -2.30 1.60 -2.64
N ALA A 102 -2.57 2.06 -1.41
CA ALA A 102 -3.08 3.39 -1.09
C ALA A 102 -1.94 4.39 -0.86
N TYR A 103 -1.74 5.26 -1.84
CA TYR A 103 -0.84 6.39 -1.71
C TYR A 103 -1.55 7.69 -2.07
N ILE A 104 -2.69 7.95 -1.47
CA ILE A 104 -3.58 9.05 -1.88
C ILE A 104 -2.96 10.38 -1.46
N PRO A 105 -2.41 11.17 -2.41
CA PRO A 105 -1.83 12.46 -2.07
C PRO A 105 -2.91 13.34 -1.45
N GLN A 106 -2.65 13.88 -0.26
CA GLN A 106 -3.55 14.81 0.40
C GLN A 106 -3.04 16.23 0.15
N ALA A 107 -3.89 17.08 -0.43
CA ALA A 107 -3.57 18.49 -0.64
C ALA A 107 -3.50 19.29 0.68
N SER A 108 -4.00 18.72 1.77
CA SER A 108 -4.07 19.32 3.09
C SER A 108 -3.97 18.22 4.14
N VAL A 109 -3.32 18.53 5.26
CA VAL A 109 -3.31 17.65 6.43
C VAL A 109 -4.71 17.52 7.06
N ARG A 110 -5.60 18.49 6.80
CA ARG A 110 -7.01 18.51 7.23
C ARG A 110 -7.89 17.95 6.11
N PHE A 111 -7.74 16.66 5.83
CA PHE A 111 -8.64 15.94 4.94
C PHE A 111 -9.74 15.27 5.75
N GLU A 112 -10.93 15.13 5.14
CA GLU A 112 -12.01 14.33 5.71
C GLU A 112 -11.67 12.85 5.57
N ALA A 113 -11.97 12.03 6.57
CA ALA A 113 -11.63 10.60 6.60
C ALA A 113 -12.05 9.87 5.31
N CYS A 114 -13.27 10.13 4.82
CA CYS A 114 -13.81 9.52 3.61
C CYS A 114 -13.20 10.04 2.31
N ALA A 115 -12.39 11.12 2.33
CA ALA A 115 -11.63 11.54 1.15
C ALA A 115 -10.63 10.47 0.69
N LEU A 116 -10.28 9.52 1.57
CA LEU A 116 -9.48 8.35 1.24
C LEU A 116 -10.20 7.39 0.24
N GLU A 117 -11.51 7.50 0.06
CA GLU A 117 -12.25 6.67 -0.91
C GLU A 117 -12.37 7.31 -2.29
N GLY A 118 -11.90 8.55 -2.47
CA GLY A 118 -11.98 9.26 -3.76
C GLY A 118 -11.30 8.52 -4.91
N LEU A 119 -10.42 7.55 -4.62
CA LEU A 119 -9.82 6.67 -5.62
C LEU A 119 -10.57 5.34 -5.77
N MET A 120 -11.16 4.82 -4.71
CA MET A 120 -12.01 3.63 -4.78
C MET A 120 -13.22 3.86 -5.67
N THR A 121 -13.82 5.05 -5.60
CA THR A 121 -14.94 5.44 -6.47
C THR A 121 -14.58 5.44 -7.97
N ARG A 122 -13.30 5.63 -8.31
CA ARG A 122 -12.83 5.54 -9.71
C ARG A 122 -12.68 4.09 -10.17
N LEU A 123 -12.30 3.22 -9.26
CA LEU A 123 -12.15 1.78 -9.49
C LEU A 123 -13.47 1.02 -9.31
N ASP A 124 -14.51 1.65 -8.75
CA ASP A 124 -15.79 1.02 -8.42
C ASP A 124 -16.44 0.37 -9.64
N GLN A 125 -16.45 1.08 -10.77
CA GLN A 125 -16.98 0.52 -12.02
C GLN A 125 -16.21 -0.72 -12.47
N GLU A 126 -14.91 -0.80 -12.17
CA GLU A 126 -14.03 -1.90 -12.55
C GLU A 126 -14.17 -3.07 -11.55
N PHE A 127 -14.30 -2.79 -10.25
CA PHE A 127 -14.46 -3.80 -9.20
C PHE A 127 -15.82 -4.46 -9.18
N GLN A 128 -16.87 -3.75 -9.60
CA GLN A 128 -18.20 -4.34 -9.78
C GLN A 128 -18.20 -5.55 -10.73
N TYR A 129 -17.23 -5.65 -11.64
CA TYR A 129 -17.13 -6.80 -12.55
C TYR A 129 -16.56 -8.07 -11.90
N TYR A 130 -15.82 -7.96 -10.79
CA TYR A 130 -15.06 -9.09 -10.24
C TYR A 130 -15.65 -9.66 -8.94
N GLY A 131 -16.44 -8.88 -8.19
CA GLY A 131 -17.14 -9.37 -6.98
C GLY A 131 -16.20 -9.88 -5.88
N LYS A 132 -14.98 -9.34 -5.80
CA LYS A 132 -13.96 -9.72 -4.81
C LYS A 132 -13.89 -8.72 -3.67
N GLU A 133 -13.44 -9.19 -2.50
CA GLU A 133 -13.13 -8.32 -1.37
C GLU A 133 -11.94 -7.41 -1.69
N VAL A 134 -11.93 -6.23 -1.07
CA VAL A 134 -10.92 -5.19 -1.29
C VAL A 134 -10.12 -4.99 -0.01
N HIS A 135 -8.80 -5.15 -0.09
CA HIS A 135 -7.87 -5.00 1.02
C HIS A 135 -6.96 -3.79 0.78
N TRP A 136 -6.70 -2.97 1.80
CA TRP A 136 -5.63 -1.97 1.72
C TRP A 136 -4.30 -2.66 2.03
N ILE A 137 -3.60 -3.12 0.98
CA ILE A 137 -2.35 -3.89 1.11
C ILE A 137 -1.10 -3.03 1.35
N GLU A 138 -1.20 -1.74 1.02
CA GLU A 138 -0.15 -0.77 1.30
C GLU A 138 -0.85 0.51 1.72
N PHE A 139 -0.79 0.86 3.00
CA PHE A 139 -1.26 2.16 3.48
C PHE A 139 -0.07 3.10 3.66
N GLY A 140 0.10 4.05 2.73
CA GLY A 140 1.19 5.02 2.79
C GLY A 140 1.00 6.01 3.93
N VAL A 141 1.82 5.89 4.98
CA VAL A 141 1.95 6.90 6.03
C VAL A 141 3.02 7.94 5.71
N GLY A 142 3.88 7.68 4.72
CA GLY A 142 4.84 8.63 4.15
C GLY A 142 5.87 9.20 5.12
N GLY A 143 6.34 10.41 4.79
CA GLY A 143 7.25 11.21 5.61
C GLY A 143 8.52 11.69 4.90
N GLY A 144 8.83 11.13 3.74
CA GLY A 144 9.84 11.64 2.82
C GLY A 144 9.27 12.69 1.86
N SER A 145 10.14 13.29 1.06
CA SER A 145 9.77 14.17 -0.06
C SER A 145 10.56 13.90 -1.34
N SER A 146 11.23 12.74 -1.38
CA SER A 146 12.07 12.31 -2.50
C SER A 146 11.84 10.84 -2.82
N PRO A 147 11.81 10.45 -4.12
CA PRO A 147 11.74 9.05 -4.54
C PRO A 147 12.89 8.18 -4.02
N THR A 148 14.03 8.77 -3.72
CA THR A 148 15.23 8.05 -3.25
C THR A 148 15.29 7.90 -1.73
N GLY A 149 14.29 8.41 -1.00
CA GLY A 149 14.24 8.33 0.46
C GLY A 149 15.34 9.09 1.20
N ASP A 150 16.02 10.01 0.51
CA ASP A 150 17.15 10.80 1.03
C ASP A 150 16.72 12.17 1.58
N LYS A 151 15.48 12.59 1.35
CA LYS A 151 14.92 13.86 1.84
C LYS A 151 13.68 13.61 2.67
N LYS A 152 13.74 14.14 3.90
CA LYS A 152 12.60 14.19 4.81
C LYS A 152 11.68 15.31 4.41
N ALA A 153 10.38 15.08 4.51
CA ALA A 153 9.42 16.19 4.52
C ALA A 153 9.81 17.19 5.62
N THR A 154 9.57 18.47 5.35
CA THR A 154 9.87 19.58 6.27
C THR A 154 8.62 20.26 6.79
N THR A 155 7.47 19.98 6.16
CA THR A 155 6.15 20.39 6.61
C THR A 155 5.19 19.19 6.62
N ALA A 156 4.12 19.31 7.41
CA ALA A 156 3.07 18.31 7.45
C ALA A 156 2.37 18.16 6.09
N GLU A 157 2.20 19.26 5.35
CA GLU A 157 1.62 19.27 4.01
C GLU A 157 2.50 18.54 2.99
N GLU A 158 3.82 18.68 3.07
CA GLU A 158 4.76 17.97 2.20
C GLU A 158 4.67 16.44 2.43
N ALA A 159 4.61 16.02 3.70
CA ALA A 159 4.42 14.62 4.06
C ALA A 159 3.06 14.08 3.58
N ALA A 160 1.98 14.85 3.79
CA ALA A 160 0.63 14.48 3.38
C ALA A 160 0.47 14.39 1.84
N TYR A 161 1.21 15.21 1.09
CA TYR A 161 1.21 15.19 -0.36
C TYR A 161 1.98 14.00 -0.95
N THR A 162 2.93 13.42 -0.20
CA THR A 162 3.76 12.30 -0.68
C THR A 162 3.73 11.10 0.26
N PRO A 163 2.55 10.51 0.51
CA PRO A 163 2.39 9.37 1.45
C PRO A 163 3.15 8.11 1.03
N PHE A 164 3.61 8.06 -0.22
CA PHE A 164 4.43 6.98 -0.79
C PHE A 164 5.93 7.17 -0.61
N PHE A 165 6.39 8.38 -0.27
CA PHE A 165 7.81 8.61 -0.01
C PHE A 165 8.08 8.45 1.49
N GLY A 166 8.99 7.55 1.83
CA GLY A 166 9.52 7.35 3.17
C GLY A 166 10.97 7.80 3.25
N MET A 167 11.61 7.55 4.39
CA MET A 167 13.01 7.83 4.65
C MET A 167 13.82 6.56 4.67
N SER A 168 14.83 6.49 3.80
CA SER A 168 15.66 5.31 3.67
C SER A 168 16.81 5.24 4.67
N GLY A 169 17.19 4.00 4.99
CA GLY A 169 18.21 3.64 5.96
C GLY A 169 17.74 3.57 7.41
N PRO A 170 18.70 3.43 8.35
CA PRO A 170 18.40 3.25 9.77
C PRO A 170 17.65 4.43 10.39
N TYR A 171 16.82 4.14 11.38
CA TYR A 171 16.18 5.16 12.21
C TYR A 171 17.22 6.08 12.84
N THR A 172 16.98 7.38 12.71
CA THR A 172 17.65 8.44 13.48
C THR A 172 16.58 9.47 13.80
N ARG A 173 16.70 10.18 14.92
CA ARG A 173 15.71 11.23 15.24
C ARG A 173 15.69 12.35 14.20
N ALA A 174 16.81 12.58 13.53
CA ALA A 174 16.91 13.59 12.47
C ALA A 174 16.07 13.21 11.25
N LYS A 175 16.01 11.91 10.91
CA LYS A 175 15.23 11.38 9.78
C LYS A 175 13.76 11.11 10.12
N ASP A 176 13.41 11.04 11.39
CA ASP A 176 12.04 10.77 11.83
C ASP A 176 11.05 11.83 11.26
N PRO A 177 10.14 11.44 10.35
CA PRO A 177 9.20 12.37 9.75
C PRO A 177 7.92 12.55 10.58
N PHE A 178 7.66 11.65 11.53
CA PHE A 178 6.42 11.63 12.31
C PHE A 178 6.42 12.68 13.43
N VAL A 179 7.54 13.34 13.66
CA VAL A 179 7.62 14.53 14.51
C VAL A 179 6.87 15.73 13.92
N LEU A 180 6.49 15.68 12.64
CA LEU A 180 5.91 16.82 11.92
C LEU A 180 4.38 16.82 11.89
N TYR A 181 3.72 15.67 12.07
CA TYR A 181 2.27 15.56 11.97
C TYR A 181 1.73 14.39 12.78
N ASP A 182 0.47 14.54 13.17
CA ASP A 182 -0.28 13.51 13.88
C ASP A 182 -0.70 12.41 12.90
N LEU A 183 -0.07 11.25 13.02
CA LEU A 183 -0.38 10.08 12.22
C LEU A 183 -1.79 9.54 12.48
N SER A 184 -2.47 9.91 13.57
CA SER A 184 -3.81 9.40 13.88
C SER A 184 -4.93 9.96 13.01
N ARG A 185 -4.62 10.83 12.04
CA ARG A 185 -5.66 11.42 11.16
C ARG A 185 -6.40 10.44 10.25
N PRO A 186 -5.78 9.37 9.72
CA PRO A 186 -6.51 8.30 9.06
C PRO A 186 -7.27 7.40 10.05
N SER A 187 -7.06 7.52 11.36
CA SER A 187 -7.67 6.64 12.36
C SER A 187 -9.18 6.59 12.31
N PRO A 188 -9.93 7.70 12.12
CA PRO A 188 -11.37 7.62 12.00
C PRO A 188 -11.82 6.74 10.84
N TYR A 189 -11.18 6.84 9.66
CA TYR A 189 -11.50 6.04 8.47
C TYR A 189 -11.33 4.53 8.73
N LEU A 190 -10.20 4.15 9.32
CA LEU A 190 -9.92 2.74 9.63
C LEU A 190 -10.77 2.23 10.80
N ALA A 191 -10.98 3.04 11.84
CA ALA A 191 -11.75 2.66 13.02
C ALA A 191 -13.23 2.39 12.69
N GLN A 192 -13.79 3.06 11.68
CA GLN A 192 -15.16 2.82 11.23
C GLN A 192 -15.28 1.69 10.18
N GLY A 193 -14.16 1.11 9.72
CA GLY A 193 -14.17 0.04 8.71
C GLY A 193 -14.29 0.54 7.26
N GLY A 194 -13.97 1.80 6.99
CA GLY A 194 -14.24 2.48 5.71
C GLY A 194 -15.54 3.29 5.70
N CYS A 195 -15.82 4.00 4.61
CA CYS A 195 -17.04 4.81 4.45
C CYS A 195 -18.05 4.10 3.56
N ASP A 196 -18.00 4.33 2.25
CA ASP A 196 -18.86 3.65 1.28
C ASP A 196 -18.34 2.24 0.94
N TYR A 197 -17.04 2.00 1.15
CA TYR A 197 -16.41 0.72 0.91
C TYR A 197 -15.92 0.09 2.20
N THR A 198 -16.31 -1.15 2.44
CA THR A 198 -15.80 -1.93 3.57
C THR A 198 -14.32 -2.24 3.34
N VAL A 199 -13.49 -1.78 4.27
CA VAL A 199 -12.10 -2.21 4.39
C VAL A 199 -12.08 -3.42 5.30
N ALA A 200 -11.78 -4.59 4.74
CA ALA A 200 -11.69 -5.82 5.53
C ALA A 200 -10.38 -5.90 6.31
N HIS A 201 -9.28 -5.51 5.67
CA HIS A 201 -7.95 -5.58 6.25
C HIS A 201 -7.06 -4.41 5.80
N VAL A 202 -6.13 -4.03 6.69
CA VAL A 202 -5.11 -3.01 6.43
C VAL A 202 -3.73 -3.58 6.68
N TYR A 203 -2.84 -3.38 5.72
CA TYR A 203 -1.44 -3.76 5.79
C TYR A 203 -0.56 -2.54 5.54
N ILE A 204 0.54 -2.45 6.28
CA ILE A 204 1.53 -1.38 6.14
C ILE A 204 2.89 -1.96 5.76
N TRP A 205 3.67 -1.18 5.02
CA TRP A 205 5.04 -1.54 4.69
C TRP A 205 5.92 -1.56 5.93
N ASN A 206 6.45 -2.73 6.26
CA ASN A 206 7.41 -2.89 7.35
C ASN A 206 8.84 -2.80 6.81
N LEU A 207 9.18 -1.64 6.24
CA LEU A 207 10.53 -1.28 5.79
C LEU A 207 10.81 0.18 6.13
N GLU A 208 11.96 0.48 6.72
CA GLU A 208 12.45 1.85 6.95
C GLU A 208 11.39 2.76 7.62
N SER A 209 11.19 4.01 7.17
CA SER A 209 10.19 4.88 7.83
C SER A 209 8.74 4.47 7.62
N TRP A 210 8.45 3.54 6.71
CA TRP A 210 7.09 3.03 6.57
C TRP A 210 6.72 2.06 7.70
N ASP A 211 7.73 1.52 8.39
CA ASP A 211 7.60 0.50 9.43
C ASP A 211 7.20 1.11 10.79
N VAL A 212 5.97 1.60 10.86
CA VAL A 212 5.38 2.14 12.11
C VAL A 212 5.10 1.07 13.15
N GLN A 213 5.24 -0.22 12.80
CA GLN A 213 5.20 -1.35 13.73
C GLN A 213 6.60 -1.71 14.27
N ALA A 214 7.65 -1.15 13.68
CA ALA A 214 9.06 -1.37 14.00
C ALA A 214 9.51 -2.83 13.97
N LEU A 215 9.02 -3.59 12.97
CA LEU A 215 9.36 -4.99 12.77
C LEU A 215 10.70 -5.19 12.03
N TYR A 216 11.07 -4.26 11.15
CA TYR A 216 12.28 -4.30 10.36
C TYR A 216 13.49 -3.83 11.18
N PRO A 217 14.65 -4.53 11.12
CA PRO A 217 15.80 -4.21 11.96
C PRO A 217 16.31 -2.77 11.84
N LEU A 218 16.20 -2.15 10.66
CA LEU A 218 16.66 -0.76 10.47
C LEU A 218 15.71 0.28 11.06
N SER A 219 14.48 -0.10 11.39
CA SER A 219 13.48 0.83 11.92
C SER A 219 13.64 1.08 13.41
N THR A 220 14.57 0.38 14.07
CA THR A 220 14.90 0.55 15.48
C THR A 220 16.42 0.64 15.65
N THR A 221 16.89 1.71 16.29
CA THR A 221 18.31 1.92 16.62
C THR A 221 18.46 2.35 18.08
N SER A 222 19.68 2.62 18.52
CA SER A 222 19.91 3.22 19.84
C SER A 222 19.31 4.63 19.99
N GLU A 223 18.93 5.28 18.90
CA GLU A 223 18.32 6.61 18.94
C GLU A 223 16.80 6.58 19.17
N GLY A 224 16.15 5.45 18.93
CA GLY A 224 14.69 5.29 18.97
C GLY A 224 14.18 4.36 17.87
N SER A 225 12.94 4.59 17.44
CA SER A 225 12.26 3.78 16.43
C SER A 225 11.21 4.60 15.67
N TYR A 226 10.87 4.18 14.45
CA TYR A 226 9.71 4.70 13.71
C TYR A 226 8.36 4.23 14.28
N ARG A 227 8.36 3.43 15.36
CA ARG A 227 7.14 2.88 15.95
C ARG A 227 6.15 3.96 16.36
N ASP A 228 4.94 3.88 15.82
CA ASP A 228 3.78 4.65 16.29
C ASP A 228 2.79 3.71 16.99
N PRO A 229 2.62 3.82 18.32
CA PRO A 229 1.72 2.95 19.07
C PRO A 229 0.26 3.13 18.65
N VAL A 230 -0.18 4.35 18.31
CA VAL A 230 -1.58 4.64 17.98
C VAL A 230 -1.95 3.96 16.66
N ILE A 231 -1.06 4.03 15.67
CA ILE A 231 -1.27 3.36 14.38
C ILE A 231 -1.16 1.85 14.50
N THR A 232 -0.21 1.36 15.30
CA THR A 232 -0.10 -0.07 15.57
C THR A 232 -1.39 -0.61 16.19
N ASP A 233 -1.87 0.02 17.27
CA ASP A 233 -3.07 -0.42 17.98
C ASP A 233 -4.32 -0.32 17.10
N LEU A 234 -4.40 0.69 16.24
CA LEU A 234 -5.49 0.83 15.27
C LEU A 234 -5.50 -0.29 14.24
N ILE A 235 -4.35 -0.63 13.66
CA ILE A 235 -4.22 -1.72 12.67
C ILE A 235 -4.59 -3.05 13.34
N ASP A 236 -4.04 -3.31 14.53
CA ASP A 236 -4.31 -4.54 15.28
C ASP A 236 -5.79 -4.65 15.63
N SER A 237 -6.42 -3.55 16.07
CA SER A 237 -7.85 -3.51 16.38
C SER A 237 -8.70 -3.73 15.14
N HIS A 238 -8.39 -3.07 14.02
CA HIS A 238 -9.14 -3.19 12.78
C HIS A 238 -9.07 -4.62 12.23
N ASN A 239 -7.86 -5.19 12.15
CA ASN A 239 -7.65 -6.53 11.63
C ASN A 239 -8.18 -7.63 12.57
N GLY A 240 -8.25 -7.36 13.88
CA GLY A 240 -8.73 -8.32 14.90
C GLY A 240 -10.24 -8.33 15.15
N LEU A 241 -11.01 -7.46 14.50
CA LEU A 241 -12.48 -7.37 14.64
C LEU A 241 -13.27 -8.40 13.79
N GLN A 242 -12.59 -9.39 13.22
CA GLN A 242 -13.22 -10.44 12.38
C GLN A 242 -13.48 -11.75 13.14
#